data_AF-U3JW65-F1
#
_entry.id   AF-U3JW65-F1
#
_cell.length_a   1.000
_cell.length_b   1.000
_cell.length_c   1.000
_cell.angle_alpha   90.00
_cell.angle_beta   90.00
_cell.angle_gamma   90.00
#
_symmetry.space_group_name_H-M   'P 1'
#
loop_
_entity.id
_entity.type
_entity.pdbx_description
1 polymer ?
#
loop_
_entity_poly.entity_id
_entity_poly.type
_entity_poly.pdbx_seq_one_letter_code
_entity_poly.pdbx_strand_id
1 'polypeptide(L)'
;MDAVASSPLGWLCAGATTLFGVTMLCRAQRSPLHKARVLLWSLLPALLCVATLGAGVGLFVAVCLLCSAFLGDRDLLPVGDRAVLITGSDSGIGHALAKYLDSLGFVVFAGVLNKDGPGAEELRRSCSRRLCVLQLDVTSTTQVQEAFLTVSEKLQNAGLWGVVNNAGILGFPADGELLPMSTYRHCMEVNFLGAVQVSKTFLPLLRKSQGRLVNMSSMAGGIPLPRYAAYGASKAALSMFSGVMRQELSKWGIKVTAIHPSGFRTGIEGTAEQWDQQEKELMENLPADTRQAYGEEYLLGLRNYLLLLPSLCAPDLSPVLGSVLHALLARSPQGLYTPGRGAYIPLCIFCCFPLWFYDFFISKMLSAGSVPRELRTSGEEGKNL
;
A
#
# COMPACT_ATOMS: atom_id res chain seq x y z
N MET A 1 8.17 -12.33 -42.54
CA MET A 1 8.07 -12.02 -41.09
C MET A 1 6.86 -11.15 -40.76
N ASP A 2 6.21 -10.51 -41.74
CA ASP A 2 5.05 -9.63 -41.50
C ASP A 2 3.66 -10.30 -41.49
N ALA A 3 3.58 -11.61 -41.77
CA ALA A 3 2.29 -12.31 -41.86
C ALA A 3 1.76 -12.87 -40.52
N VAL A 4 2.60 -12.95 -39.48
CA VAL A 4 2.19 -13.51 -38.17
C VAL A 4 1.71 -12.43 -37.21
N ALA A 5 2.25 -11.21 -37.32
CA ALA A 5 1.91 -10.06 -36.48
C ALA A 5 0.48 -9.50 -36.72
N SER A 6 -0.12 -9.79 -37.87
CA SER A 6 -1.48 -9.36 -38.24
C SER A 6 -2.54 -10.45 -38.07
N SER A 7 -2.15 -11.65 -37.64
CA SER A 7 -3.08 -12.76 -37.45
C SER A 7 -3.77 -12.70 -36.07
N PRO A 8 -5.07 -13.04 -35.96
CA PRO A 8 -5.76 -13.15 -34.67
C PRO A 8 -5.06 -14.08 -33.68
N LEU A 9 -4.35 -15.09 -34.22
CA LEU A 9 -3.53 -16.03 -33.46
C LEU A 9 -2.30 -15.36 -32.82
N GLY A 10 -1.68 -14.40 -33.51
CA GLY A 10 -0.53 -13.63 -33.01
C GLY A 10 -0.90 -12.77 -31.81
N TRP A 11 -2.07 -12.14 -31.83
CA TRP A 11 -2.61 -11.36 -30.69
C TRP A 11 -3.02 -12.26 -29.51
N LEU A 12 -3.60 -13.44 -29.80
CA LEU A 12 -3.91 -14.45 -28.78
C LEU A 12 -2.64 -14.99 -28.12
N CYS A 13 -1.59 -15.26 -28.90
CA CYS A 13 -0.29 -15.66 -28.38
C CYS A 13 0.37 -14.54 -27.58
N ALA A 14 0.39 -13.29 -28.06
CA ALA A 14 0.93 -12.15 -27.31
C ALA A 14 0.17 -11.91 -25.99
N GLY A 15 -1.16 -12.02 -26.02
CA GLY A 15 -2.01 -11.93 -24.83
C GLY A 15 -1.75 -13.07 -23.84
N ALA A 16 -1.67 -14.30 -24.32
CA ALA A 16 -1.36 -15.47 -23.48
C ALA A 16 0.05 -15.41 -22.90
N THR A 17 1.04 -14.93 -23.65
CA THR A 17 2.43 -14.80 -23.20
C THR A 17 2.58 -13.68 -22.19
N THR A 18 1.86 -12.56 -22.37
CA THR A 18 1.79 -11.47 -21.39
C THR A 18 1.10 -11.94 -20.10
N LEU A 19 -0.05 -12.62 -20.21
CA LEU A 19 -0.76 -13.18 -19.07
C LEU A 19 0.09 -14.20 -18.32
N PHE A 20 0.82 -15.05 -19.05
CA PHE A 20 1.70 -16.06 -18.49
C PHE A 20 2.96 -15.44 -17.84
N GLY A 21 3.57 -14.44 -18.47
CA GLY A 21 4.70 -13.68 -17.92
C GLY A 21 4.34 -12.95 -16.62
N VAL A 22 3.15 -12.34 -16.58
CA VAL A 22 2.59 -11.72 -15.38
C VAL A 22 2.31 -12.77 -14.30
N THR A 23 1.72 -13.92 -14.66
CA THR A 23 1.44 -15.02 -13.71
C THR A 23 2.71 -15.68 -13.16
N MET A 24 3.79 -15.72 -13.94
CA MET A 24 5.10 -16.19 -13.49
C MET A 24 5.79 -15.16 -12.58
N LEU A 25 5.66 -13.87 -12.87
CA LEU A 25 6.05 -12.80 -11.93
C LEU A 25 5.28 -12.91 -10.61
N CYS A 26 3.98 -13.23 -10.66
CA CYS A 26 3.16 -13.49 -9.46
C CYS A 26 3.68 -14.67 -8.63
N ARG A 27 4.14 -15.74 -9.29
CA ARG A 27 4.45 -17.03 -8.64
C ARG A 27 5.88 -17.14 -8.12
N ALA A 28 6.78 -16.26 -8.52
CA ALA A 28 8.16 -16.20 -8.02
C ALA A 28 8.27 -15.87 -6.51
N GLN A 29 7.17 -15.51 -5.84
CA GLN A 29 7.18 -15.09 -4.43
C GLN A 29 6.97 -16.22 -3.39
N ARG A 30 6.89 -17.52 -3.73
CA ARG A 30 6.60 -18.57 -2.72
C ARG A 30 7.56 -19.77 -2.75
N SER A 31 8.22 -19.97 -1.60
CA SER A 31 8.92 -21.17 -1.03
C SER A 31 9.93 -21.96 -1.88
N PRO A 32 10.93 -22.64 -1.25
CA PRO A 32 12.06 -23.27 -1.96
C PRO A 32 11.70 -24.50 -2.82
N LEU A 33 10.64 -25.24 -2.51
CA LEU A 33 10.14 -26.37 -3.32
C LEU A 33 9.55 -25.93 -4.68
N HIS A 34 9.25 -24.64 -4.84
CA HIS A 34 8.77 -24.07 -6.09
C HIS A 34 9.91 -23.71 -7.07
N LYS A 35 11.17 -23.66 -6.62
CA LYS A 35 12.33 -23.25 -7.45
C LYS A 35 12.54 -24.15 -8.66
N ALA A 36 12.41 -25.47 -8.51
CA ALA A 36 12.52 -26.43 -9.61
C ALA A 36 11.36 -26.29 -10.62
N ARG A 37 10.14 -26.00 -10.13
CA ARG A 37 8.97 -25.75 -10.99
C ARG A 37 9.08 -24.40 -11.70
N VAL A 38 9.45 -23.32 -11.01
CA VAL A 38 9.62 -22.00 -11.63
C VAL A 38 10.70 -22.03 -12.71
N LEU A 39 11.83 -22.72 -12.50
CA LEU A 39 12.85 -22.94 -13.54
C LEU A 39 12.32 -23.69 -14.77
N LEU A 40 11.51 -24.74 -14.55
CA LEU A 40 10.91 -25.53 -15.63
C LEU A 40 9.84 -24.73 -16.40
N TRP A 41 9.03 -23.93 -15.70
CA TRP A 41 7.96 -23.12 -16.29
C TRP A 41 8.44 -21.76 -16.83
N SER A 42 9.58 -21.23 -16.38
CA SER A 42 10.22 -20.03 -16.93
C SER A 42 10.87 -20.26 -18.29
N LEU A 43 11.18 -21.52 -18.64
CA LEU A 43 11.72 -21.89 -19.95
C LEU A 43 10.65 -21.92 -21.05
N LEU A 44 9.38 -22.13 -20.70
CA LEU A 44 8.26 -22.16 -21.66
C LEU A 44 8.05 -20.85 -22.44
N PRO A 45 7.99 -19.65 -21.80
CA PRO A 45 7.89 -18.40 -22.53
C PRO A 45 9.18 -18.06 -23.29
N ALA A 46 10.36 -18.46 -22.80
CA ALA A 46 11.61 -18.33 -23.55
C ALA A 46 11.58 -19.19 -24.82
N LEU A 47 11.13 -20.45 -24.75
CA LEU A 47 10.94 -21.35 -25.89
C LEU A 47 9.88 -20.82 -26.88
N LEU A 48 8.78 -20.24 -26.36
CA LEU A 48 7.74 -19.62 -27.19
C LEU A 48 8.29 -18.38 -27.92
N CYS A 49 9.11 -17.55 -27.26
CA CYS A 49 9.78 -16.40 -27.86
C CYS A 49 10.86 -16.82 -28.87
N VAL A 50 11.61 -17.90 -28.62
CA VAL A 50 12.53 -18.48 -29.62
C VAL A 50 11.76 -18.91 -30.87
N ALA A 51 10.59 -19.55 -30.69
CA ALA A 51 9.76 -20.05 -31.79
C ALA A 51 9.09 -18.94 -32.62
N THR A 52 8.85 -17.76 -32.04
CA THR A 52 8.06 -16.67 -32.68
C THR A 52 8.87 -15.44 -33.06
N LEU A 53 9.92 -15.10 -32.31
CA LEU A 53 10.66 -13.83 -32.39
C LEU A 53 12.17 -14.03 -32.58
N GLY A 54 12.64 -15.28 -32.69
CA GLY A 54 14.04 -15.63 -32.94
C GLY A 54 14.87 -15.86 -31.67
N ALA A 55 15.98 -16.58 -31.83
CA ALA A 55 16.79 -17.11 -30.72
C ALA A 55 17.37 -16.04 -29.79
N GLY A 56 17.67 -14.83 -30.31
CA GLY A 56 18.24 -13.73 -29.52
C GLY A 56 17.30 -13.18 -28.45
N VAL A 57 16.01 -13.01 -28.77
CA VAL A 57 14.99 -12.50 -27.84
C VAL A 57 14.67 -13.56 -26.78
N GLY A 58 14.58 -14.83 -27.18
CA GLY A 58 14.38 -15.94 -26.25
C GLY A 58 15.54 -16.11 -25.26
N LEU A 59 16.78 -15.95 -25.72
CA LEU A 59 17.97 -15.97 -24.85
C LEU A 59 17.98 -14.79 -23.87
N PHE A 60 17.63 -13.58 -24.32
CA PHE A 60 17.52 -12.40 -23.45
C PHE A 60 16.46 -12.61 -22.35
N VAL A 61 15.27 -13.10 -22.72
CA VAL A 61 14.20 -13.40 -21.75
C VAL A 61 14.63 -14.50 -20.77
N ALA A 62 15.28 -15.57 -21.25
CA ALA A 62 15.81 -16.63 -20.38
C ALA A 62 16.87 -16.09 -19.42
N VAL A 63 17.79 -15.25 -19.88
CA VAL A 63 18.81 -14.59 -19.04
C VAL A 63 18.16 -13.66 -18.02
N CYS A 64 17.17 -12.84 -18.40
CA CYS A 64 16.44 -11.99 -17.45
C CYS A 64 15.68 -12.81 -16.40
N LEU A 65 15.05 -13.93 -16.79
CA LEU A 65 14.34 -14.82 -15.88
C LEU A 65 15.32 -15.53 -14.94
N LEU A 66 16.43 -16.04 -15.45
CA LEU A 66 17.51 -16.63 -14.63
C LEU A 66 18.11 -15.58 -13.69
N CYS A 67 18.45 -14.39 -14.17
CA CYS A 67 18.91 -13.28 -13.33
C CYS A 67 17.88 -12.91 -12.26
N SER A 68 16.58 -12.87 -12.57
CA SER A 68 15.55 -12.60 -11.57
C SER A 68 15.39 -13.72 -10.52
N ALA A 69 15.63 -14.98 -10.93
CA ALA A 69 15.53 -16.15 -10.06
C ALA A 69 16.79 -16.36 -9.20
N PHE A 70 17.97 -15.97 -9.70
CA PHE A 70 19.28 -16.19 -9.06
C PHE A 70 19.86 -14.94 -8.38
N LEU A 71 19.51 -13.71 -8.81
CA LEU A 71 19.94 -12.45 -8.17
C LEU A 71 18.96 -11.96 -7.10
N GLY A 72 17.84 -12.66 -6.90
CA GLY A 72 16.94 -12.46 -5.78
C GLY A 72 17.55 -13.03 -4.49
N ASP A 73 18.72 -12.53 -4.13
CA ASP A 73 19.45 -12.95 -2.94
C ASP A 73 18.63 -12.56 -1.70
N ARG A 74 18.10 -13.58 -1.01
CA ARG A 74 17.22 -13.44 0.16
C ARG A 74 18.00 -13.30 1.46
N ASP A 75 19.27 -12.91 1.36
CA ASP A 75 20.11 -12.64 2.51
C ASP A 75 19.52 -11.48 3.31
N LEU A 76 19.00 -11.82 4.49
CA LEU A 76 18.56 -10.87 5.50
C LEU A 76 19.77 -10.47 6.34
N LEU A 77 19.95 -9.16 6.49
CA LEU A 77 20.92 -8.62 7.42
C LEU A 77 20.47 -8.94 8.87
N PRO A 78 21.40 -9.22 9.80
CA PRO A 78 21.05 -9.58 11.19
C PRO A 78 20.42 -8.40 11.92
N VAL A 79 19.40 -8.60 12.76
CA VAL A 79 18.72 -7.48 13.47
C VAL A 79 19.70 -6.61 14.25
N GLY A 80 20.55 -7.21 15.10
CA GLY A 80 21.50 -6.49 15.94
C GLY A 80 20.82 -5.41 16.80
N ASP A 81 21.51 -4.30 17.05
CA ASP A 81 20.95 -3.14 17.76
C ASP A 81 20.39 -2.08 16.81
N ARG A 82 19.78 -2.52 15.70
CA ARG A 82 19.19 -1.60 14.73
C ARG A 82 17.96 -0.91 15.30
N ALA A 83 17.93 0.41 15.11
CA ALA A 83 16.85 1.26 15.55
C ALA A 83 15.84 1.59 14.42
N VAL A 84 14.55 1.46 14.70
CA VAL A 84 13.48 1.74 13.74
C VAL A 84 12.45 2.69 14.33
N LEU A 85 12.16 3.79 13.64
CA LEU A 85 11.03 4.67 13.92
C LEU A 85 9.79 4.18 13.17
N ILE A 86 8.65 4.08 13.85
CA ILE A 86 7.35 3.75 13.25
C ILE A 86 6.37 4.87 13.59
N THR A 87 5.75 5.49 12.60
CA THR A 87 4.69 6.49 12.83
C THR A 87 3.31 5.85 12.88
N GLY A 88 2.38 6.40 13.67
CA GLY A 88 1.02 5.89 13.80
C GLY A 88 0.96 4.52 14.48
N SER A 89 1.58 4.42 15.65
CA SER A 89 1.67 3.18 16.44
C SER A 89 0.57 3.04 17.49
N ASP A 90 -0.43 3.93 17.49
CA ASP A 90 -1.55 3.90 18.45
C ASP A 90 -2.38 2.61 18.31
N SER A 91 -2.60 2.15 17.07
CA SER A 91 -3.41 0.97 16.76
C SER A 91 -2.98 0.29 15.45
N GLY A 92 -3.70 -0.75 15.04
CA GLY A 92 -3.60 -1.35 13.71
C GLY A 92 -2.21 -1.89 13.34
N ILE A 93 -1.80 -1.66 12.09
CA ILE A 93 -0.53 -2.17 11.54
C ILE A 93 0.67 -1.59 12.30
N GLY A 94 0.70 -0.30 12.59
CA GLY A 94 1.83 0.35 13.27
C GLY A 94 2.06 -0.22 14.66
N HIS A 95 0.98 -0.39 15.42
CA HIS A 95 1.02 -0.97 16.75
C HIS A 95 1.51 -2.44 16.71
N ALA A 96 0.92 -3.26 15.84
CA ALA A 96 1.33 -4.66 15.70
C ALA A 96 2.78 -4.79 15.23
N LEU A 97 3.21 -3.91 14.32
CA LEU A 97 4.59 -3.85 13.84
C LEU A 97 5.56 -3.45 14.94
N ALA A 98 5.22 -2.48 15.79
CA ALA A 98 6.07 -2.07 16.90
C ALA A 98 6.34 -3.24 17.86
N LYS A 99 5.28 -3.97 18.27
CA LYS A 99 5.39 -5.19 19.08
C LYS A 99 6.21 -6.27 18.38
N TYR A 100 5.96 -6.47 17.09
CA TYR A 100 6.64 -7.50 16.31
C TYR A 100 8.14 -7.22 16.18
N LEU A 101 8.54 -5.99 15.84
CA LEU A 101 9.95 -5.63 15.73
C LEU A 101 10.66 -5.65 17.09
N ASP A 102 10.01 -5.20 18.17
CA ASP A 102 10.57 -5.32 19.53
C ASP A 102 10.82 -6.78 19.91
N SER A 103 9.89 -7.69 19.59
CA SER A 103 10.03 -9.13 19.86
C SER A 103 11.20 -9.78 19.11
N LEU A 104 11.61 -9.18 17.98
CA LEU A 104 12.76 -9.60 17.18
C LEU A 104 14.07 -8.95 17.63
N GLY A 105 14.04 -8.08 18.65
CA GLY A 105 15.22 -7.45 19.23
C GLY A 105 15.59 -6.07 18.67
N PHE A 106 14.77 -5.48 17.80
CA PHE A 106 15.01 -4.10 17.33
C PHE A 106 14.90 -3.11 18.49
N VAL A 107 15.63 -1.99 18.38
CA VAL A 107 15.29 -0.78 19.15
C VAL A 107 14.15 -0.08 18.42
N VAL A 108 12.99 0.07 19.06
CA VAL A 108 11.78 0.58 18.40
C VAL A 108 11.43 1.95 18.97
N PHE A 109 11.31 2.95 18.11
CA PHE A 109 10.70 4.22 18.44
C PHE A 109 9.28 4.22 17.89
N ALA A 110 8.29 4.02 18.77
CA ALA A 110 6.88 3.96 18.41
C ALA A 110 6.27 5.36 18.53
N GLY A 111 6.14 6.05 17.39
CA GLY A 111 5.45 7.34 17.30
C GLY A 111 3.95 7.16 17.37
N VAL A 112 3.31 7.82 18.33
CA VAL A 112 1.87 7.76 18.61
C VAL A 112 1.26 9.16 18.65
N LEU A 113 -0.01 9.30 18.26
CA LEU A 113 -0.75 10.56 18.34
C LEU A 113 -1.07 10.96 19.77
N ASN A 114 -1.30 10.00 20.67
CA ASN A 114 -1.46 10.29 22.09
C ASN A 114 -0.54 9.39 22.92
N LYS A 115 0.56 9.96 23.41
CA LYS A 115 1.53 9.22 24.25
C LYS A 115 0.94 8.72 25.57
N ASP A 116 -0.16 9.30 26.04
CA ASP A 116 -0.83 8.91 27.29
C ASP A 116 -2.11 8.11 27.00
N GLY A 117 -2.34 7.78 25.72
CA GLY A 117 -3.48 6.98 25.27
C GLY A 117 -3.34 5.48 25.53
N PRO A 118 -4.43 4.72 25.35
CA PRO A 118 -4.47 3.28 25.66
C PRO A 118 -3.49 2.45 24.82
N GLY A 119 -3.33 2.78 23.53
CA GLY A 119 -2.38 2.09 22.66
C GLY A 119 -0.92 2.31 23.06
N ALA A 120 -0.57 3.53 23.44
CA ALA A 120 0.74 3.87 23.96
C ALA A 120 1.05 3.13 25.27
N GLU A 121 0.07 3.05 26.17
CA GLU A 121 0.19 2.35 27.43
C GLU A 121 0.32 0.82 27.24
N GLU A 122 -0.43 0.23 26.31
CA GLU A 122 -0.28 -1.18 25.95
C GLU A 122 1.13 -1.48 25.41
N LEU A 123 1.67 -0.63 24.55
CA LEU A 123 3.04 -0.78 24.03
C LEU A 123 4.07 -0.76 25.18
N ARG A 124 3.94 0.17 26.13
CA ARG A 124 4.84 0.22 27.30
C ARG A 124 4.74 -1.02 28.20
N ARG A 125 3.54 -1.57 28.37
CA ARG A 125 3.31 -2.75 29.21
C ARG A 125 3.76 -4.05 28.56
N SER A 126 3.56 -4.19 27.25
CA SER A 126 3.74 -5.46 26.53
C SER A 126 5.10 -5.63 25.85
N CYS A 127 5.85 -4.54 25.64
CA CYS A 127 7.14 -4.56 24.95
C CYS A 127 8.31 -4.45 25.92
N SER A 128 9.49 -4.78 25.42
CA SER A 128 10.75 -4.69 26.16
C SER A 128 11.19 -3.23 26.39
N ARG A 129 12.25 -3.05 27.17
CA ARG A 129 12.91 -1.73 27.36
C ARG A 129 13.54 -1.16 26.08
N ARG A 130 13.62 -1.96 25.00
CA ARG A 130 14.12 -1.52 23.68
C ARG A 130 13.07 -0.71 22.92
N LEU A 131 11.78 -0.83 23.27
CA LEU A 131 10.74 0.03 22.74
C LEU A 131 10.62 1.33 23.53
N CYS A 132 10.51 2.44 22.80
CA CYS A 132 10.32 3.79 23.32
C CYS A 132 9.13 4.43 22.62
N VAL A 133 8.12 4.84 23.39
CA VAL A 133 6.96 5.55 22.87
C VAL A 133 7.29 7.04 22.75
N LEU A 134 6.97 7.64 21.59
CA LEU A 134 7.16 9.05 21.29
C LEU A 134 5.83 9.71 20.94
N GLN A 135 5.58 10.90 21.48
CA GLN A 135 4.50 11.77 21.00
C GLN A 135 4.87 12.26 19.59
N LEU A 136 4.06 11.92 18.58
CA LEU A 136 4.37 12.21 17.19
C LEU A 136 3.11 12.33 16.32
N ASP A 137 2.59 13.54 16.23
CA ASP A 137 1.72 13.97 15.14
C ASP A 137 2.56 14.36 13.93
N VAL A 138 2.41 13.61 12.83
CA VAL A 138 3.16 13.80 11.59
C VAL A 138 2.82 15.12 10.88
N THR A 139 1.69 15.75 11.23
CA THR A 139 1.30 17.07 10.71
C THR A 139 1.87 18.22 11.54
N SER A 140 2.41 17.94 12.72
CA SER A 140 3.01 18.92 13.60
C SER A 140 4.52 19.00 13.39
N THR A 141 4.98 20.09 12.77
CA THR A 141 6.42 20.33 12.60
C THR A 141 7.19 20.30 13.91
N THR A 142 6.60 20.85 14.97
CA THR A 142 7.20 20.85 16.31
C THR A 142 7.38 19.44 16.84
N GLN A 143 6.33 18.61 16.83
CA GLN A 143 6.43 17.24 17.36
C GLN A 143 7.37 16.35 16.52
N VAL A 144 7.41 16.54 15.19
CA VAL A 144 8.37 15.83 14.34
C VAL A 144 9.81 16.20 14.68
N GLN A 145 10.10 17.47 14.97
CA GLN A 145 11.42 17.92 15.39
C GLN A 145 11.79 17.44 16.80
N GLU A 146 10.86 17.49 17.75
CA GLU A 146 11.06 16.96 19.10
C GLU A 146 11.37 15.46 19.08
N ALA A 147 10.60 14.67 18.31
CA ALA A 147 10.87 13.25 18.11
C ALA A 147 12.26 13.02 17.48
N PHE A 148 12.65 13.84 16.51
CA PHE A 148 13.99 13.77 15.91
C PHE A 148 15.10 14.03 16.94
N LEU A 149 14.95 15.03 17.81
CA LEU A 149 15.92 15.33 18.85
C LEU A 149 16.03 14.17 19.85
N THR A 150 14.90 13.63 20.34
CA THR A 150 14.89 12.48 21.26
C THR A 150 15.55 11.25 20.64
N VAL A 151 15.24 10.93 19.37
CA VAL A 151 15.85 9.79 18.67
C VAL A 151 17.34 10.02 18.43
N SER A 152 17.73 11.23 18.03
CA SER A 152 19.13 11.59 17.78
C SER A 152 19.97 11.49 19.06
N GLU A 153 19.45 11.97 20.18
CA GLU A 153 20.11 11.90 21.49
C GLU A 153 20.32 10.44 21.91
N LYS A 154 19.29 9.60 21.78
CA LYS A 154 19.36 8.18 22.18
C LYS A 154 20.29 7.35 21.30
N LEU A 155 20.39 7.68 20.01
CA LEU A 155 21.21 6.93 19.05
C LEU A 155 22.63 7.49 18.86
N GLN A 156 22.88 8.73 19.26
CA GLN A 156 24.16 9.41 19.14
C GLN A 156 24.75 9.28 17.71
N ASN A 157 25.85 8.52 17.56
CA ASN A 157 26.54 8.31 16.29
C ASN A 157 26.13 7.02 15.56
N ALA A 158 25.34 6.13 16.18
CA ALA A 158 24.91 4.88 15.54
C ALA A 158 23.99 5.11 14.33
N GLY A 159 23.26 6.23 14.32
CA GLY A 159 22.26 6.53 13.30
C GLY A 159 20.98 5.69 13.46
N LEU A 160 19.98 6.00 12.63
CA LEU A 160 18.68 5.31 12.65
C LEU A 160 18.66 4.30 11.50
N TRP A 161 18.36 3.03 11.76
CA TRP A 161 18.34 2.01 10.71
C TRP A 161 17.11 2.13 9.81
N GLY A 162 15.93 2.40 10.39
CA GLY A 162 14.68 2.40 9.63
C GLY A 162 13.75 3.54 10.01
N VAL A 163 13.06 4.09 9.01
CA VAL A 163 11.85 4.90 9.20
C VAL A 163 10.72 4.20 8.48
N VAL A 164 9.66 3.86 9.20
CA VAL A 164 8.42 3.30 8.67
C VAL A 164 7.33 4.35 8.80
N ASN A 165 7.05 5.05 7.69
CA ASN A 165 5.93 5.98 7.60
C ASN A 165 4.64 5.18 7.47
N ASN A 166 4.00 4.91 8.60
CA ASN A 166 2.77 4.13 8.67
C ASN A 166 1.53 4.97 9.02
N ALA A 167 1.71 6.11 9.71
CA ALA A 167 0.61 7.02 10.04
C ALA A 167 -0.25 7.33 8.81
N GLY A 168 -1.57 7.20 8.99
CA GLY A 168 -2.52 7.52 7.94
C GLY A 168 -3.97 7.37 8.37
N ILE A 169 -4.82 8.05 7.63
CA ILE A 169 -6.27 8.10 7.81
C ILE A 169 -6.97 7.67 6.52
N LEU A 170 -8.16 7.08 6.66
CA LEU A 170 -9.00 6.72 5.51
C LEU A 170 -9.85 7.90 5.03
N GLY A 171 -10.38 8.70 5.96
CA GLY A 171 -11.50 9.60 5.68
C GLY A 171 -12.81 8.84 5.46
N PHE A 172 -13.87 9.55 5.11
CA PHE A 172 -15.17 8.96 4.79
C PHE A 172 -15.16 8.33 3.39
N PRO A 173 -15.44 7.04 3.20
CA PRO A 173 -15.49 6.42 1.88
C PRO A 173 -16.80 6.79 1.16
N ALA A 174 -16.71 7.70 0.20
CA ALA A 174 -17.82 8.11 -0.66
C ALA A 174 -17.32 8.47 -2.05
N ASP A 175 -18.25 8.64 -2.98
CA ASP A 175 -17.94 9.05 -4.35
C ASP A 175 -17.21 10.40 -4.33
N GLY A 176 -16.27 10.58 -5.25
CA GLY A 176 -15.32 11.69 -5.19
C GLY A 176 -15.96 13.07 -5.22
N GLU A 177 -17.09 13.20 -5.93
CA GLU A 177 -17.89 14.43 -5.99
C GLU A 177 -18.55 14.77 -4.65
N LEU A 178 -18.94 13.76 -3.88
CA LEU A 178 -19.63 13.94 -2.60
C LEU A 178 -18.67 14.43 -1.52
N LEU A 179 -17.38 14.05 -1.60
CA LEU A 179 -16.41 14.37 -0.57
C LEU A 179 -16.09 15.88 -0.51
N PRO A 180 -16.15 16.52 0.68
CA PRO A 180 -15.76 17.91 0.80
C PRO A 180 -14.24 18.06 0.62
N MET A 181 -13.81 19.24 0.14
CA MET A 181 -12.38 19.55 -0.06
C MET A 181 -11.55 19.45 1.24
N SER A 182 -12.16 19.60 2.41
CA SER A 182 -11.51 19.37 3.71
C SER A 182 -11.01 17.93 3.84
N THR A 183 -11.77 16.93 3.37
CA THR A 183 -11.36 15.51 3.39
C THR A 183 -10.15 15.26 2.50
N TYR A 184 -10.11 15.86 1.30
CA TYR A 184 -8.95 15.79 0.40
C TYR A 184 -7.71 16.41 1.04
N ARG A 185 -7.83 17.62 1.60
CA ARG A 185 -6.72 18.31 2.27
C ARG A 185 -6.22 17.50 3.46
N HIS A 186 -7.12 17.01 4.31
CA HIS A 186 -6.74 16.26 5.51
C HIS A 186 -6.05 14.93 5.17
N CYS A 187 -6.57 14.18 4.19
CA CYS A 187 -5.89 12.97 3.69
C CYS A 187 -4.50 13.29 3.15
N MET A 188 -4.35 14.37 2.39
CA MET A 188 -3.06 14.77 1.83
C MET A 188 -2.08 15.21 2.93
N GLU A 189 -2.54 15.97 3.92
CA GLU A 189 -1.74 16.46 5.04
C GLU A 189 -1.16 15.31 5.85
N VAL A 190 -2.01 14.33 6.24
CA VAL A 190 -1.58 13.21 7.08
C VAL A 190 -0.84 12.14 6.26
N ASN A 191 -1.44 11.64 5.19
CA ASN A 191 -0.96 10.43 4.51
C ASN A 191 0.24 10.70 3.60
N PHE A 192 0.38 11.93 3.10
CA PHE A 192 1.44 12.31 2.17
C PHE A 192 2.42 13.32 2.78
N LEU A 193 1.96 14.53 3.10
CA LEU A 193 2.85 15.61 3.57
C LEU A 193 3.52 15.24 4.90
N GLY A 194 2.78 14.65 5.84
CA GLY A 194 3.35 14.15 7.09
C GLY A 194 4.44 13.09 6.88
N ALA A 195 4.22 12.14 5.96
CA ALA A 195 5.23 11.14 5.59
C ALA A 195 6.46 11.78 4.92
N VAL A 196 6.27 12.78 4.06
CA VAL A 196 7.37 13.55 3.44
C VAL A 196 8.16 14.29 4.51
N GLN A 197 7.47 14.94 5.45
CA GLN A 197 8.07 15.70 6.54
C GLN A 197 8.92 14.81 7.45
N VAL A 198 8.37 13.71 7.94
CA VAL A 198 9.10 12.73 8.75
C VAL A 198 10.29 12.18 7.97
N SER A 199 10.10 11.80 6.70
CA SER A 199 11.19 11.31 5.85
C SER A 199 12.34 12.30 5.81
N LYS A 200 12.07 13.56 5.44
CA LYS A 200 13.09 14.62 5.30
C LYS A 200 13.81 14.90 6.62
N THR A 201 13.07 15.01 7.71
CA THR A 201 13.65 15.29 9.04
C THR A 201 14.62 14.20 9.48
N PHE A 202 14.31 12.93 9.23
CA PHE A 202 15.12 11.80 9.69
C PHE A 202 16.23 11.34 8.71
N LEU A 203 16.29 11.90 7.49
CA LEU A 203 17.36 11.60 6.52
C LEU A 203 18.79 11.74 7.07
N PRO A 204 19.15 12.72 7.91
CA PRO A 204 20.49 12.79 8.50
C PRO A 204 20.86 11.55 9.31
N LEU A 205 19.92 10.94 10.05
CA LEU A 205 20.17 9.73 10.82
C LEU A 205 20.21 8.47 9.95
N LEU A 206 19.36 8.41 8.91
CA LEU A 206 19.38 7.32 7.93
C LEU A 206 20.69 7.31 7.11
N ARG A 207 21.28 8.48 6.84
CA ARG A 207 22.57 8.59 6.13
C ARG A 207 23.72 7.98 6.93
N LYS A 208 23.71 8.11 8.26
CA LYS A 208 24.74 7.52 9.15
C LYS A 208 24.74 5.99 9.09
N SER A 209 23.55 5.38 8.95
CA SER A 209 23.37 3.92 8.99
C SER A 209 23.26 3.27 7.61
N GLN A 210 23.17 4.06 6.52
CA GLN A 210 22.76 3.59 5.19
C GLN A 210 21.46 2.77 5.25
N GLY A 211 20.50 3.31 6.01
CA GLY A 211 19.33 2.60 6.49
C GLY A 211 18.22 2.35 5.45
N ARG A 212 16.99 2.38 5.93
CA ARG A 212 15.77 1.98 5.22
C ARG A 212 14.67 3.04 5.41
N LEU A 213 14.04 3.43 4.31
CA LEU A 213 12.82 4.23 4.33
C LEU A 213 11.68 3.38 3.77
N VAL A 214 10.69 3.09 4.59
CA VAL A 214 9.55 2.24 4.24
C VAL A 214 8.29 3.09 4.33
N ASN A 215 7.59 3.26 3.21
CA ASN A 215 6.37 4.04 3.15
C ASN A 215 5.16 3.10 3.02
N MET A 216 4.25 3.17 4.00
CA MET A 216 3.00 2.43 3.98
C MET A 216 1.98 3.16 3.12
N SER A 217 1.92 2.77 1.85
CA SER A 217 0.90 3.24 0.92
C SER A 217 -0.36 2.39 1.04
N SER A 218 -1.03 2.09 -0.06
CA SER A 218 -2.22 1.25 -0.14
C SER A 218 -2.34 0.69 -1.56
N MET A 219 -3.07 -0.41 -1.71
CA MET A 219 -3.58 -0.80 -3.02
C MET A 219 -4.31 0.37 -3.72
N ALA A 220 -5.09 1.17 -2.97
CA ALA A 220 -5.76 2.38 -3.49
C ALA A 220 -4.80 3.49 -3.96
N GLY A 221 -3.51 3.41 -3.61
CA GLY A 221 -2.46 4.29 -4.14
C GLY A 221 -1.79 3.77 -5.42
N GLY A 222 -1.98 2.49 -5.75
CA GLY A 222 -1.46 1.88 -6.96
C GLY A 222 -2.47 1.80 -8.11
N ILE A 223 -3.76 1.76 -7.79
CA ILE A 223 -4.85 1.63 -8.76
C ILE A 223 -6.07 2.46 -8.34
N PRO A 224 -6.91 2.93 -9.30
CA PRO A 224 -8.14 3.65 -8.99
C PRO A 224 -9.19 2.74 -8.36
N LEU A 225 -9.67 3.06 -7.16
CA LEU A 225 -10.76 2.34 -6.50
C LEU A 225 -11.92 3.31 -6.20
N PRO A 226 -13.17 2.98 -6.60
CA PRO A 226 -14.36 3.74 -6.21
C PRO A 226 -14.42 3.96 -4.70
N ARG A 227 -14.95 5.11 -4.29
CA ARG A 227 -15.11 5.54 -2.88
C ARG A 227 -13.83 5.90 -2.14
N TYR A 228 -12.67 5.84 -2.80
CA TYR A 228 -11.38 6.19 -2.21
C TYR A 228 -10.72 7.38 -2.90
N ALA A 229 -11.49 8.35 -3.42
CA ALA A 229 -10.91 9.46 -4.20
C ALA A 229 -9.86 10.26 -3.40
N ALA A 230 -10.23 10.77 -2.22
CA ALA A 230 -9.31 11.53 -1.35
C ALA A 230 -8.15 10.66 -0.80
N TYR A 231 -8.50 9.51 -0.23
CA TYR A 231 -7.54 8.56 0.33
C TYR A 231 -6.55 8.04 -0.72
N GLY A 232 -7.07 7.49 -1.82
CA GLY A 232 -6.32 6.93 -2.92
C GLY A 232 -5.39 7.95 -3.56
N ALA A 233 -5.85 9.19 -3.78
CA ALA A 233 -4.99 10.27 -4.26
C ALA A 233 -3.79 10.53 -3.33
N SER A 234 -4.02 10.60 -2.02
CA SER A 234 -2.94 10.80 -1.03
C SER A 234 -1.95 9.64 -0.99
N LYS A 235 -2.43 8.39 -1.13
CA LYS A 235 -1.58 7.19 -1.15
C LYS A 235 -0.83 7.06 -2.49
N ALA A 236 -1.43 7.46 -3.61
CA ALA A 236 -0.77 7.52 -4.91
C ALA A 236 0.38 8.54 -4.90
N ALA A 237 0.17 9.71 -4.30
CA ALA A 237 1.22 10.70 -4.10
C ALA A 237 2.41 10.11 -3.29
N LEU A 238 2.11 9.39 -2.20
CA LEU A 238 3.14 8.71 -1.39
C LEU A 238 3.88 7.62 -2.18
N SER A 239 3.18 6.84 -3.01
CA SER A 239 3.80 5.82 -3.86
C SER A 239 4.74 6.42 -4.89
N MET A 240 4.33 7.50 -5.57
CA MET A 240 5.19 8.21 -6.52
C MET A 240 6.42 8.80 -5.83
N PHE A 241 6.22 9.48 -4.70
CA PHE A 241 7.32 10.01 -3.87
C PHE A 241 8.31 8.92 -3.46
N SER A 242 7.83 7.74 -3.07
CA SER A 242 8.69 6.60 -2.73
C SER A 242 9.55 6.16 -3.92
N GLY A 243 9.00 6.15 -5.14
CA GLY A 243 9.70 5.82 -6.37
C GLY A 243 10.81 6.82 -6.72
N VAL A 244 10.56 8.12 -6.50
CA VAL A 244 11.56 9.19 -6.69
C VAL A 244 12.65 9.10 -5.63
N MET A 245 12.28 9.04 -4.35
CA MET A 245 13.23 8.96 -3.24
C MET A 245 14.12 7.73 -3.32
N ARG A 246 13.62 6.60 -3.84
CA ARG A 246 14.44 5.41 -4.10
C ARG A 246 15.62 5.69 -5.03
N GLN A 247 15.42 6.51 -6.06
CA GLN A 247 16.46 6.88 -7.01
C GLN A 247 17.41 7.91 -6.39
N GLU A 248 16.86 8.98 -5.81
CA GLU A 248 17.66 10.06 -5.24
C GLU A 248 18.51 9.63 -4.05
N LEU A 249 17.97 8.76 -3.19
CA LEU A 249 18.66 8.30 -1.98
C LEU A 249 19.61 7.13 -2.22
N SER A 250 19.59 6.52 -3.41
CA SER A 250 20.48 5.40 -3.76
C SER A 250 21.96 5.76 -3.62
N LYS A 251 22.35 7.00 -3.97
CA LYS A 251 23.72 7.53 -3.84
C LYS A 251 24.20 7.62 -2.39
N TRP A 252 23.28 7.59 -1.43
CA TRP A 252 23.57 7.58 0.01
C TRP A 252 23.53 6.18 0.62
N GLY A 253 23.31 5.14 -0.19
CA GLY A 253 23.15 3.76 0.29
C GLY A 253 21.81 3.46 0.97
N ILE A 254 20.93 4.46 1.13
CA ILE A 254 19.61 4.29 1.75
C ILE A 254 18.68 3.58 0.77
N LYS A 255 18.02 2.51 1.22
CA LYS A 255 17.02 1.79 0.42
C LYS A 255 15.62 2.30 0.74
N VAL A 256 14.81 2.49 -0.29
CA VAL A 256 13.44 2.98 -0.17
C VAL A 256 12.47 1.97 -0.78
N THR A 257 11.39 1.70 -0.05
CA THR A 257 10.36 0.75 -0.44
C THR A 257 8.97 1.35 -0.20
N ALA A 258 8.06 1.16 -1.15
CA ALA A 258 6.62 1.33 -0.96
C ALA A 258 5.97 -0.01 -0.62
N ILE A 259 5.02 0.00 0.31
CA ILE A 259 4.17 -1.16 0.62
C ILE A 259 2.74 -0.79 0.27
N HIS A 260 2.07 -1.63 -0.51
CA HIS A 260 0.67 -1.50 -0.92
C HIS A 260 -0.13 -2.65 -0.30
N PRO A 261 -0.56 -2.55 0.98
CA PRO A 261 -1.41 -3.55 1.58
C PRO A 261 -2.77 -3.65 0.89
N SER A 262 -3.36 -4.86 0.90
CA SER A 262 -4.82 -5.02 0.70
C SER A 262 -5.59 -4.56 1.94
N GLY A 263 -6.90 -4.87 2.01
CA GLY A 263 -7.69 -4.66 3.23
C GLY A 263 -7.20 -5.53 4.39
N PHE A 264 -6.78 -4.90 5.47
CA PHE A 264 -6.45 -5.53 6.75
C PHE A 264 -7.30 -4.88 7.85
N ARG A 265 -7.72 -5.68 8.85
CA ARG A 265 -8.56 -5.18 9.93
C ARG A 265 -7.71 -4.43 10.93
N THR A 266 -7.79 -3.09 10.89
CA THR A 266 -6.91 -2.20 11.66
C THR A 266 -7.64 -1.12 12.45
N GLY A 267 -8.94 -0.88 12.18
CA GLY A 267 -9.66 0.27 12.73
C GLY A 267 -9.34 1.60 12.04
N ILE A 268 -8.66 1.57 10.88
CA ILE A 268 -8.33 2.79 10.10
C ILE A 268 -9.60 3.53 9.61
N GLU A 269 -10.70 2.80 9.51
CA GLU A 269 -12.02 3.32 9.21
C GLU A 269 -12.52 4.32 10.26
N GLY A 270 -12.05 4.26 11.50
CA GLY A 270 -12.47 5.14 12.59
C GLY A 270 -13.59 4.55 13.46
N THR A 271 -14.13 5.37 14.37
CA THR A 271 -15.23 4.98 15.28
C THR A 271 -16.60 5.34 14.70
N ALA A 272 -17.66 4.75 15.27
CA ALA A 272 -19.03 5.05 14.86
C ALA A 272 -19.37 6.54 15.00
N GLU A 273 -18.88 7.19 16.06
CA GLU A 273 -19.09 8.61 16.31
C GLU A 273 -18.40 9.48 15.25
N GLN A 274 -17.21 9.07 14.79
CA GLN A 274 -16.51 9.76 13.71
C GLN A 274 -17.26 9.63 12.39
N TRP A 275 -17.87 8.47 12.12
CA TRP A 275 -18.69 8.27 10.94
C TRP A 275 -19.95 9.12 10.97
N ASP A 276 -20.65 9.15 12.11
CA ASP A 276 -21.87 9.96 12.26
C ASP A 276 -21.57 11.45 12.04
N GLN A 277 -20.43 11.93 12.56
CA GLN A 277 -19.98 13.30 12.34
C GLN A 277 -19.64 13.57 10.86
N GLN A 278 -18.91 12.67 10.21
CA GLN A 278 -18.55 12.81 8.79
C GLN A 278 -19.76 12.71 7.86
N GLU A 279 -20.71 11.84 8.15
CA GLU A 279 -21.99 11.72 7.44
C GLU A 279 -22.80 13.00 7.59
N LYS A 280 -22.89 13.54 8.81
CA LYS A 280 -23.57 14.82 9.05
C LYS A 280 -22.92 15.97 8.28
N GLU A 281 -21.59 16.09 8.36
CA GLU A 281 -20.83 17.10 7.62
C GLU A 281 -21.04 16.97 6.10
N LEU A 282 -21.06 15.75 5.58
CA LEU A 282 -21.36 15.47 4.18
C LEU A 282 -22.77 16.00 3.83
N MET A 283 -23.78 15.61 4.59
CA MET A 283 -25.18 15.97 4.31
C MET A 283 -25.46 17.47 4.45
N GLU A 284 -24.77 18.17 5.34
CA GLU A 284 -24.91 19.61 5.56
C GLU A 284 -24.20 20.46 4.49
N ASN A 285 -23.10 19.96 3.92
CA ASN A 285 -22.28 20.72 2.96
C ASN A 285 -22.52 20.34 1.50
N LEU A 286 -23.38 19.36 1.21
CA LEU A 286 -23.71 18.98 -0.15
C LEU A 286 -24.55 20.05 -0.85
N PRO A 287 -24.16 20.49 -2.08
CA PRO A 287 -25.00 21.32 -2.93
C PRO A 287 -26.38 20.69 -3.16
N ALA A 288 -27.41 21.54 -3.28
CA ALA A 288 -28.80 21.09 -3.39
C ALA A 288 -29.06 20.25 -4.64
N ASP A 289 -28.42 20.61 -5.77
CA ASP A 289 -28.44 19.88 -7.03
C ASP A 289 -27.79 18.50 -6.89
N THR A 290 -26.59 18.40 -6.30
CA THR A 290 -25.91 17.12 -6.03
C THR A 290 -26.75 16.24 -5.10
N ARG A 291 -27.30 16.81 -4.03
CA ARG A 291 -28.17 16.08 -3.09
C ARG A 291 -29.42 15.52 -3.78
N GLN A 292 -30.02 16.29 -4.69
CA GLN A 292 -31.16 15.84 -5.49
C GLN A 292 -30.77 14.72 -6.47
N ALA A 293 -29.62 14.86 -7.15
CA ALA A 293 -29.15 13.92 -8.16
C ALA A 293 -28.84 12.53 -7.58
N TYR A 294 -28.15 12.50 -6.42
CA TYR A 294 -27.81 11.26 -5.73
C TYR A 294 -28.99 10.69 -4.94
N GLY A 295 -29.77 11.56 -4.27
CA GLY A 295 -30.92 11.18 -3.45
C GLY A 295 -30.54 10.60 -2.09
N GLU A 296 -31.42 10.82 -1.11
CA GLU A 296 -31.23 10.43 0.30
C GLU A 296 -30.90 8.96 0.49
N GLU A 297 -31.56 8.06 -0.25
CA GLU A 297 -31.36 6.62 -0.10
C GLU A 297 -29.94 6.19 -0.50
N TYR A 298 -29.37 6.81 -1.54
CA TYR A 298 -27.98 6.53 -1.92
C TYR A 298 -27.01 7.05 -0.87
N LEU A 299 -27.23 8.29 -0.40
CA LEU A 299 -26.38 8.96 0.58
C LEU A 299 -26.36 8.22 1.92
N LEU A 300 -27.53 7.85 2.46
CA LEU A 300 -27.65 7.01 3.66
C LEU A 300 -27.05 5.61 3.43
N GLY A 301 -27.14 5.10 2.20
CA GLY A 301 -26.53 3.84 1.78
C GLY A 301 -25.00 3.83 1.82
N LEU A 302 -24.33 4.98 1.83
CA LEU A 302 -22.86 5.06 1.95
C LEU A 302 -22.37 4.47 3.27
N ARG A 303 -23.14 4.63 4.35
CA ARG A 303 -22.83 4.05 5.67
C ARG A 303 -22.80 2.51 5.63
N ASN A 304 -23.63 1.88 4.82
CA ASN A 304 -23.64 0.42 4.69
C ASN A 304 -22.28 -0.10 4.19
N TYR A 305 -21.57 0.69 3.38
CA TYR A 305 -20.23 0.32 2.93
C TYR A 305 -19.22 0.31 4.08
N LEU A 306 -19.25 1.33 4.94
CA LEU A 306 -18.40 1.40 6.14
C LEU A 306 -18.60 0.18 7.05
N LEU A 307 -19.86 -0.22 7.27
CA LEU A 307 -20.19 -1.40 8.06
C LEU A 307 -19.68 -2.72 7.45
N LEU A 308 -19.54 -2.79 6.12
CA LEU A 308 -19.03 -3.96 5.42
C LEU A 308 -17.50 -4.04 5.43
N LEU A 309 -16.78 -2.92 5.54
CA LEU A 309 -15.31 -2.91 5.44
C LEU A 309 -14.59 -3.92 6.35
N PRO A 310 -14.92 -4.05 7.66
CA PRO A 310 -14.24 -5.01 8.53
C PRO A 310 -14.40 -6.47 8.09
N SER A 311 -15.48 -6.80 7.36
CA SER A 311 -15.75 -8.14 6.82
C SER A 311 -14.95 -8.45 5.56
N LEU A 312 -14.59 -7.42 4.79
CA LEU A 312 -13.76 -7.51 3.57
C LEU A 312 -12.26 -7.54 3.90
N CYS A 313 -11.89 -7.14 5.11
CA CYS A 313 -10.52 -7.03 5.57
C CYS A 313 -10.01 -8.30 6.25
N ALA A 314 -8.76 -8.68 5.95
CA ALA A 314 -8.12 -9.83 6.59
C ALA A 314 -7.73 -9.51 8.05
N PRO A 315 -8.00 -10.41 9.02
CA PRO A 315 -7.61 -10.20 10.40
C PRO A 315 -6.12 -10.48 10.66
N ASP A 316 -5.49 -11.36 9.87
CA ASP A 316 -4.08 -11.71 10.02
C ASP A 316 -3.17 -10.63 9.41
N LEU A 317 -2.40 -9.94 10.27
CA LEU A 317 -1.45 -8.90 9.86
C LEU A 317 -0.08 -9.48 9.47
N SER A 318 0.19 -10.77 9.68
CA SER A 318 1.49 -11.39 9.40
C SER A 318 2.05 -11.11 7.99
N PRO A 319 1.24 -11.09 6.90
CA PRO A 319 1.74 -10.78 5.57
C PRO A 319 2.33 -9.37 5.42
N VAL A 320 1.70 -8.36 6.03
CA VAL A 320 2.19 -6.99 5.98
C VAL A 320 3.38 -6.80 6.92
N LEU A 321 3.35 -7.39 8.12
CA LEU A 321 4.48 -7.36 9.05
C LEU A 321 5.74 -8.02 8.45
N GLY A 322 5.59 -9.18 7.80
CA GLY A 322 6.68 -9.86 7.12
C GLY A 322 7.23 -9.07 5.92
N SER A 323 6.38 -8.35 5.19
CA SER A 323 6.83 -7.50 4.08
C SER A 323 7.63 -6.29 4.58
N VAL A 324 7.20 -5.66 5.67
CA VAL A 324 7.97 -4.59 6.32
C VAL A 324 9.30 -5.12 6.84
N LEU A 325 9.30 -6.28 7.54
CA LEU A 325 10.53 -6.89 8.04
C LEU A 325 11.51 -7.19 6.90
N HIS A 326 11.04 -7.76 5.79
CA HIS A 326 11.86 -8.02 4.62
C HIS A 326 12.40 -6.71 4.00
N ALA A 327 11.58 -5.67 3.89
CA ALA A 327 12.03 -4.35 3.43
C ALA A 327 13.12 -3.75 4.35
N LEU A 328 13.01 -3.99 5.67
CA LEU A 328 13.98 -3.52 6.66
C LEU A 328 15.30 -4.31 6.64
N LEU A 329 15.27 -5.62 6.35
CA LEU A 329 16.44 -6.49 6.55
C LEU A 329 17.07 -7.00 5.26
N ALA A 330 16.36 -7.08 4.14
CA ALA A 330 16.94 -7.57 2.90
C ALA A 330 18.15 -6.72 2.47
N ARG A 331 19.19 -7.37 1.97
CA ARG A 331 20.33 -6.69 1.33
C ARG A 331 19.88 -5.91 0.10
N SER A 332 18.97 -6.50 -0.68
CA SER A 332 18.36 -5.89 -1.88
C SER A 332 16.83 -5.97 -1.79
N PRO A 333 16.16 -5.04 -1.08
CA PRO A 333 14.71 -5.05 -0.97
C PRO A 333 14.04 -4.66 -2.30
N GLN A 334 12.84 -5.18 -2.54
CA GLN A 334 12.01 -4.75 -3.67
C GLN A 334 11.58 -3.29 -3.51
N GLY A 335 11.40 -2.59 -4.63
CA GLY A 335 10.86 -1.22 -4.61
C GLY A 335 9.39 -1.16 -4.19
N LEU A 336 8.63 -2.25 -4.39
CA LEU A 336 7.21 -2.36 -4.11
C LEU A 336 6.88 -3.74 -3.52
N TYR A 337 6.14 -3.78 -2.42
CA TYR A 337 5.54 -5.00 -1.86
C TYR A 337 4.02 -4.85 -1.87
N THR A 338 3.30 -5.93 -2.17
CA THR A 338 1.83 -5.96 -2.18
C THR A 338 1.29 -7.04 -1.21
N PRO A 339 1.45 -6.87 0.12
CA PRO A 339 1.01 -7.88 1.07
C PRO A 339 -0.51 -8.01 1.13
N GLY A 340 -0.97 -9.24 1.34
CA GLY A 340 -2.38 -9.57 1.48
C GLY A 340 -2.94 -10.35 0.29
N ARG A 341 -4.04 -11.07 0.53
CA ARG A 341 -4.61 -11.99 -0.46
C ARG A 341 -5.23 -11.18 -1.60
N GLY A 342 -4.78 -11.47 -2.83
CA GLY A 342 -5.35 -10.84 -4.02
C GLY A 342 -4.89 -9.41 -4.29
N ALA A 343 -4.05 -8.79 -3.46
CA ALA A 343 -3.57 -7.41 -3.64
C ALA A 343 -2.93 -7.15 -5.02
N TYR A 344 -2.26 -8.17 -5.57
CA TYR A 344 -1.53 -8.07 -6.84
C TYR A 344 -2.43 -8.23 -8.07
N ILE A 345 -3.59 -8.89 -7.96
CA ILE A 345 -4.43 -9.21 -9.13
C ILE A 345 -5.05 -7.94 -9.73
N PRO A 346 -5.72 -7.05 -8.95
CA PRO A 346 -6.24 -5.80 -9.48
C PRO A 346 -5.14 -4.91 -10.09
N LEU A 347 -3.95 -4.89 -9.48
CA LEU A 347 -2.79 -4.17 -10.02
C LEU A 347 -2.36 -4.72 -11.39
N CYS A 348 -2.30 -6.04 -11.56
CA CYS A 348 -2.00 -6.66 -12.85
C CYS A 348 -3.04 -6.32 -13.90
N ILE A 349 -4.32 -6.40 -13.53
CA ILE A 349 -5.41 -6.09 -14.44
C ILE A 349 -5.28 -4.64 -14.91
N PHE A 350 -5.07 -3.70 -13.99
CA PHE A 350 -4.88 -2.29 -14.30
C PHE A 350 -3.67 -2.03 -15.22
N CYS A 351 -2.54 -2.71 -14.97
CA CYS A 351 -1.31 -2.47 -15.73
C CYS A 351 -1.26 -3.20 -17.09
N CYS A 352 -1.98 -4.32 -17.25
CA CYS A 352 -1.79 -5.22 -18.40
C CYS A 352 -3.01 -5.31 -19.32
N PHE A 353 -4.18 -4.88 -18.88
CA PHE A 353 -5.42 -4.95 -19.65
C PHE A 353 -5.93 -3.56 -20.02
N PRO A 354 -6.76 -3.44 -21.09
CA PRO A 354 -7.44 -2.20 -21.40
C PRO A 354 -8.28 -1.68 -20.23
N LEU A 355 -8.37 -0.35 -20.11
CA LEU A 355 -9.07 0.32 -19.00
C LEU A 355 -10.53 -0.14 -18.84
N TRP A 356 -11.28 -0.30 -19.93
CA TRP A 356 -12.67 -0.77 -19.86
C TRP A 356 -12.82 -2.13 -19.15
N PHE A 357 -11.83 -3.02 -19.29
CA PHE A 357 -11.85 -4.33 -18.65
C PHE A 357 -11.56 -4.21 -17.16
N TYR A 358 -10.61 -3.35 -16.79
CA TYR A 358 -10.36 -3.00 -15.40
C TYR A 358 -11.60 -2.39 -14.74
N ASP A 359 -12.23 -1.41 -15.38
CA ASP A 359 -13.41 -0.73 -14.87
C ASP A 359 -14.58 -1.71 -14.69
N PHE A 360 -14.79 -2.61 -15.65
CA PHE A 360 -15.77 -3.69 -15.52
C PHE A 360 -15.46 -4.63 -14.34
N PHE A 361 -14.20 -5.07 -14.21
CA PHE A 361 -13.77 -5.96 -13.12
C PHE A 361 -13.96 -5.32 -11.75
N ILE A 362 -13.54 -4.06 -11.59
CA ILE A 362 -13.68 -3.31 -10.34
C ILE A 362 -15.14 -3.03 -10.02
N SER A 363 -15.95 -2.64 -11.02
CA SER A 363 -17.39 -2.45 -10.86
C SER A 363 -18.05 -3.72 -10.31
N LYS A 364 -17.73 -4.91 -10.84
CA LYS A 364 -18.27 -6.18 -10.32
C LYS A 364 -17.76 -6.54 -8.93
N MET A 365 -16.50 -6.21 -8.63
CA MET A 365 -15.89 -6.51 -7.33
C MET A 365 -16.40 -5.61 -6.19
N LEU A 366 -16.70 -4.34 -6.49
CA LEU A 366 -17.04 -3.31 -5.50
C LEU A 366 -18.47 -2.75 -5.66
N SER A 367 -19.30 -3.35 -6.50
CA SER A 367 -20.68 -2.89 -6.73
C SER A 367 -21.43 -2.80 -5.40
N ALA A 368 -21.85 -1.60 -5.05
CA ALA A 368 -22.93 -1.44 -4.09
C ALA A 368 -24.28 -1.69 -4.79
N GLY A 369 -25.24 -2.22 -4.05
CA GLY A 369 -26.58 -2.48 -4.59
C GLY A 369 -27.41 -1.21 -4.85
N SER A 370 -26.94 -0.03 -4.41
CA SER A 370 -27.63 1.25 -4.60
C SER A 370 -27.00 2.06 -5.74
N VAL A 371 -27.86 2.71 -6.52
CA VAL A 371 -27.47 3.69 -7.56
C VAL A 371 -28.07 5.07 -7.23
N PRO A 372 -27.41 6.17 -7.66
CA PRO A 372 -27.94 7.54 -7.60
C PRO A 372 -29.37 7.63 -8.13
N ARG A 373 -30.19 8.51 -7.52
CA ARG A 373 -31.61 8.70 -7.83
C ARG A 373 -31.85 8.96 -9.32
N GLU A 374 -31.09 9.86 -9.94
CA GLU A 374 -31.24 10.20 -11.36
C GLU A 374 -30.98 9.02 -12.31
N LEU A 375 -30.21 8.01 -11.88
CA LEU A 375 -29.92 6.84 -12.70
C LEU A 375 -30.99 5.75 -12.59
N ARG A 376 -31.91 5.82 -11.62
CA ARG A 376 -32.96 4.81 -11.41
C ARG A 376 -34.04 4.82 -12.49
N THR A 377 -34.25 5.96 -13.15
CA THR A 377 -35.36 6.21 -14.09
C THR A 377 -35.16 5.67 -15.50
N SER A 378 -34.24 4.72 -15.72
CA SER A 378 -34.03 4.13 -17.05
C SER A 378 -34.14 2.60 -17.13
N GLY A 379 -34.38 1.89 -16.02
CA GLY A 379 -34.34 0.42 -15.99
C GLY A 379 -35.43 -0.32 -15.22
N GLU A 380 -36.24 0.35 -14.39
CA GLU A 380 -37.22 -0.33 -13.51
C GLU A 380 -38.68 -0.22 -13.96
N GLU A 381 -39.02 0.70 -14.87
CA GLU A 381 -40.40 0.79 -15.43
C GLU A 381 -40.69 -0.29 -16.49
N GLY A 382 -39.69 -1.03 -16.98
CA GLY A 382 -39.85 -2.04 -18.04
C GLY A 382 -40.03 -3.49 -17.57
N LYS A 383 -40.09 -3.76 -16.26
CA LYS A 383 -40.20 -5.14 -15.72
C LYS A 383 -41.54 -5.48 -15.05
N ASN A 384 -42.48 -4.53 -15.04
CA ASN A 384 -43.84 -4.74 -14.53
C ASN A 384 -44.90 -4.31 -15.55
N LEU A 385 -44.80 -4.85 -16.78
CA LEU A 385 -45.89 -4.89 -17.75
C LEU A 385 -46.12 -6.33 -18.20
#